data_AF-A0A1F8N2Z1-F1
#
_entry.id   AF-A0A1F8N2Z1-F1
#
_cell.length_a   1.000
_cell.length_b   1.000
_cell.length_c   1.000
_cell.angle_alpha   90.00
_cell.angle_beta   90.00
_cell.angle_gamma   90.00
#
_symmetry.space_group_name_H-M   'P 1'
#
loop_
_entity.id
_entity.type
_entity.pdbx_description
1 polymer ?
#
loop_
_entity_poly.entity_id
_entity_poly.type
_entity_poly.pdbx_seq_one_letter_code
_entity_poly.pdbx_strand_id
1 'polypeptide(L)'
;MVREAWLRATPIEIARTMAAANIKGEDVATLFKAYQCDHAIAGVNDVQFELKDKNHGIFTVKRCVTLESFERRGDIEAIKFACGLDTEMWPVTCTPVNPKIKVTLLKLPPRKSKDDIACQWEFRLEG
;
A
#
# COMPACT_ATOMS: atom_id res chain seq x y z
N MET A 1 -10.56 -17.43 -6.11
CA MET A 1 -11.45 -16.45 -6.75
C MET A 1 -11.17 -15.01 -6.29
N VAL A 2 -11.32 -14.64 -5.00
CA VAL A 2 -11.11 -13.23 -4.56
C VAL A 2 -9.66 -12.77 -4.72
N ARG A 3 -8.68 -13.54 -4.22
CA ARG A 3 -7.24 -13.23 -4.33
C ARG A 3 -6.77 -12.96 -5.77
N GLU A 4 -7.16 -13.82 -6.71
CA GLU A 4 -6.75 -13.69 -8.12
C GLU A 4 -7.36 -12.46 -8.81
N ALA A 5 -8.59 -12.09 -8.44
CA ALA A 5 -9.23 -10.87 -8.94
C ALA A 5 -8.44 -9.63 -8.50
N TRP A 6 -8.03 -9.57 -7.23
CA TRP A 6 -7.20 -8.47 -6.71
C TRP A 6 -5.84 -8.41 -7.40
N LEU A 7 -5.13 -9.54 -7.53
CA LEU A 7 -3.84 -9.58 -8.22
C LEU A 7 -3.88 -9.01 -9.65
N ARG A 8 -5.01 -9.19 -10.36
CA ARG A 8 -5.20 -8.65 -11.71
C ARG A 8 -5.63 -7.19 -11.72
N ALA A 9 -6.48 -6.78 -10.78
CA ALA A 9 -7.05 -5.43 -10.74
C ALA A 9 -6.04 -4.40 -10.22
N THR A 10 -5.33 -4.73 -9.14
CA THR A 10 -4.40 -3.84 -8.43
C THR A 10 -3.40 -3.09 -9.35
N PRO A 11 -2.66 -3.74 -10.28
CA PRO A 11 -1.72 -3.00 -11.12
C PRO A 11 -2.44 -2.11 -12.15
N ILE A 12 -3.63 -2.51 -12.60
CA ILE A 12 -4.43 -1.72 -13.54
C ILE A 12 -4.91 -0.42 -12.86
N GLU A 13 -5.30 -0.49 -11.59
CA GLU A 13 -5.72 0.69 -10.83
C GLU A 13 -4.60 1.72 -10.69
N ILE A 14 -3.40 1.30 -10.27
CA ILE A 14 -2.25 2.20 -10.19
C ILE A 14 -1.88 2.79 -11.56
N ALA A 15 -1.88 1.99 -12.63
CA ALA A 15 -1.61 2.47 -13.97
C ALA A 15 -2.62 3.54 -14.43
N ARG A 16 -3.91 3.36 -14.11
CA ARG A 16 -4.97 4.34 -14.40
C ARG A 16 -4.79 5.63 -13.59
N THR A 17 -4.47 5.51 -12.31
CA THR A 17 -4.17 6.66 -11.43
C THR A 17 -3.01 7.48 -12.00
N MET A 18 -1.92 6.82 -12.41
CA MET A 18 -0.78 7.49 -13.04
C MET A 18 -1.15 8.20 -14.34
N ALA A 19 -1.91 7.54 -15.22
CA ALA A 19 -2.35 8.12 -16.49
C ALA A 19 -3.25 9.35 -16.28
N ALA A 20 -4.23 9.25 -15.37
CA ALA A 20 -5.16 10.34 -15.07
C ALA A 20 -4.46 11.56 -14.45
N ALA A 21 -3.46 11.33 -13.58
CA ALA A 21 -2.70 12.39 -12.92
C ALA A 21 -1.44 12.84 -13.70
N ASN A 22 -1.20 12.29 -14.91
CA ASN A 22 0.00 12.53 -15.71
C ASN A 22 1.32 12.32 -14.93
N ILE A 23 1.37 11.27 -14.10
CA ILE A 23 2.55 10.91 -13.31
C ILE A 23 3.45 10.03 -14.16
N LYS A 24 4.74 10.36 -14.23
CA LYS A 24 5.76 9.65 -15.03
C LYS A 24 7.04 9.49 -14.22
N GLY A 25 7.71 8.36 -14.42
CA GLY A 25 8.94 7.98 -13.74
C GLY A 25 8.93 6.51 -13.38
N GLU A 26 10.04 6.03 -12.82
CA GLU A 26 10.27 4.61 -12.54
C GLU A 26 10.90 4.38 -11.16
N ASP A 27 10.87 5.41 -10.30
CA ASP A 27 11.48 5.40 -8.97
C ASP A 27 10.43 5.35 -7.84
N VAL A 28 10.91 5.22 -6.60
CA VAL A 28 10.02 5.14 -5.42
C VAL A 28 9.30 6.46 -5.17
N ALA A 29 9.93 7.59 -5.47
CA ALA A 29 9.27 8.90 -5.40
C ALA A 29 8.06 8.98 -6.35
N THR A 30 8.19 8.43 -7.56
CA THR A 30 7.09 8.32 -8.54
C THR A 30 5.97 7.42 -8.01
N LEU A 31 6.31 6.26 -7.45
CA LEU A 31 5.34 5.34 -6.84
C LEU A 31 4.56 6.03 -5.71
N PHE A 32 5.25 6.71 -4.80
CA PHE A 32 4.60 7.44 -3.71
C PHE A 32 3.73 8.59 -4.20
N LYS A 33 4.11 9.23 -5.31
CA LYS A 33 3.25 10.23 -5.97
C LYS A 33 1.97 9.59 -6.50
N ALA A 34 2.05 8.41 -7.11
CA ALA A 34 0.88 7.67 -7.57
C ALA A 34 -0.05 7.29 -6.40
N TYR A 35 0.50 6.77 -5.30
CA TYR A 35 -0.29 6.42 -4.11
C TYR A 35 -1.01 7.62 -3.48
N GLN A 36 -0.41 8.82 -3.49
CA GLN A 36 -1.06 10.05 -3.02
C GLN A 36 -2.30 10.44 -3.85
N CYS A 37 -2.36 10.02 -5.11
CA CYS A 37 -3.49 10.30 -6.01
C CYS A 37 -4.48 9.14 -6.10
N ASP A 38 -4.16 7.99 -5.51
CA ASP A 38 -4.97 6.79 -5.63
C ASP A 38 -6.15 6.80 -4.64
N HIS A 39 -7.36 6.56 -5.14
CA HIS A 39 -8.56 6.64 -4.32
C HIS A 39 -8.68 5.50 -3.31
N ALA A 40 -8.15 4.31 -3.62
CA ALA A 40 -8.22 3.14 -2.75
C ALA A 40 -7.14 3.17 -1.67
N ILE A 41 -6.05 3.91 -1.92
CA ILE A 41 -4.97 4.13 -0.96
C ILE A 41 -5.22 5.42 -0.16
N ALA A 42 -4.89 6.59 -0.73
CA ALA A 42 -4.96 7.87 -0.02
C ALA A 42 -6.38 8.48 0.02
N GLY A 43 -7.27 8.04 -0.86
CA GLY A 43 -8.65 8.55 -0.89
C GLY A 43 -9.53 8.07 0.26
N VAL A 44 -9.20 6.94 0.87
CA VAL A 44 -9.99 6.36 1.98
C VAL A 44 -9.19 6.12 3.26
N ASN A 45 -7.85 6.09 3.19
CA ASN A 45 -6.99 5.84 4.35
C ASN A 45 -6.20 7.10 4.73
N ASP A 46 -5.87 7.22 6.02
CA ASP A 46 -4.89 8.21 6.49
C ASP A 46 -3.48 7.62 6.30
N VAL A 47 -2.70 8.23 5.41
CA VAL A 47 -1.40 7.72 4.97
C VAL A 47 -0.32 8.77 5.11
N GLN A 48 0.91 8.30 5.36
CA GLN A 48 2.11 9.11 5.41
C GLN A 48 3.20 8.48 4.54
N PHE A 49 3.92 9.34 3.83
CA PHE A 49 5.05 8.97 2.98
C PHE A 49 6.30 9.70 3.47
N GLU A 50 7.38 8.96 3.66
CA GLU A 50 8.69 9.51 4.02
C GLU A 50 9.70 9.02 2.98
N LEU A 51 10.27 9.93 2.19
CA LEU A 51 11.34 9.61 1.26
C LEU A 51 12.69 9.81 1.95
N LYS A 52 13.52 8.77 1.93
CA LYS A 52 14.94 8.86 2.32
C LYS A 52 15.76 9.38 1.13
N ASP A 53 15.44 8.90 -0.07
CA ASP A 53 15.90 9.41 -1.36
C ASP A 53 14.88 9.04 -2.46
N LYS A 54 15.21 9.28 -3.74
CA LYS A 54 14.29 9.02 -4.86
C LYS A 54 13.92 7.53 -5.04
N ASN A 55 14.79 6.62 -4.61
CA ASN A 55 14.68 5.17 -4.76
C ASN A 55 14.38 4.47 -3.43
N HIS A 56 14.22 5.20 -2.33
CA HIS A 56 14.00 4.63 -1.01
C HIS A 56 13.00 5.45 -0.20
N GLY A 57 11.91 4.82 0.23
CA GLY A 57 10.91 5.45 1.08
C GLY A 57 10.23 4.50 2.06
N ILE A 58 9.61 5.10 3.07
CA ILE A 58 8.72 4.45 4.04
C ILE A 58 7.29 4.92 3.78
N PHE A 59 6.39 3.96 3.70
CA PHE A 59 4.96 4.18 3.58
C PHE A 59 4.28 3.68 4.85
N THR A 60 3.54 4.57 5.50
CA THR A 60 2.83 4.29 6.74
C THR A 60 1.34 4.51 6.52
N VAL A 61 0.52 3.49 6.78
CA VAL A 61 -0.93 3.66 6.89
C VAL A 61 -1.24 3.90 8.36
N LYS A 62 -1.60 5.13 8.72
CA LYS A 62 -1.96 5.50 10.09
C LYS A 62 -3.32 4.94 10.45
N ARG A 63 -4.32 5.18 9.59
CA ARG A 63 -5.67 4.65 9.76
C ARG A 63 -6.15 3.96 8.50
N CYS A 64 -6.57 2.71 8.64
CA CYS A 64 -7.14 1.89 7.57
C CYS A 64 -8.62 1.64 7.85
N VAL A 65 -9.50 2.08 6.95
CA VAL A 65 -10.96 1.97 7.14
C VAL A 65 -11.43 0.52 7.24
N THR A 66 -10.77 -0.38 6.47
CA THR A 66 -11.06 -1.81 6.48
C THR A 66 -10.65 -2.45 7.81
N LEU A 67 -9.43 -2.17 8.28
CA LEU A 67 -8.94 -2.66 9.57
C LEU A 67 -9.83 -2.20 10.73
N GLU A 68 -10.13 -0.89 10.79
CA GLU A 68 -11.00 -0.33 11.83
C GLU A 68 -12.40 -0.98 11.83
N SER A 69 -12.93 -1.29 10.64
CA SER A 69 -14.22 -1.98 10.51
C SER A 69 -14.17 -3.40 11.08
N PHE A 70 -13.11 -4.17 10.82
CA PHE A 70 -12.96 -5.52 11.37
C PHE A 70 -12.68 -5.50 12.87
N GLU A 71 -11.84 -4.58 13.35
CA GLU A 71 -11.59 -4.38 14.79
C GLU A 71 -12.88 -4.07 15.55
N ARG A 72 -13.75 -3.21 15.01
CA ARG A 72 -15.07 -2.91 15.62
C ARG A 72 -15.98 -4.15 15.73
N ARG A 73 -15.83 -5.11 14.82
CA ARG A 73 -16.61 -6.36 14.81
C ARG A 73 -15.95 -7.48 15.63
N GLY A 74 -14.71 -7.29 16.08
CA GLY A 74 -13.92 -8.34 16.72
C GLY A 74 -13.52 -9.47 15.76
N ASP A 75 -13.48 -9.21 14.45
CA ASP A 75 -13.26 -10.23 13.42
C ASP A 75 -11.77 -10.44 13.13
N ILE A 76 -11.11 -11.21 14.00
CA ILE A 76 -9.67 -11.45 13.94
C ILE A 76 -9.26 -12.22 12.69
N GLU A 77 -10.10 -13.12 12.18
CA GLU A 77 -9.79 -13.90 10.99
C GLU A 77 -9.87 -13.04 9.72
N ALA A 78 -10.83 -12.12 9.64
CA ALA A 78 -10.85 -11.13 8.56
C ALA A 78 -9.63 -10.20 8.58
N ILE A 79 -9.15 -9.81 9.77
CA ILE A 79 -7.91 -9.02 9.90
C ILE A 79 -6.72 -9.82 9.38
N LYS A 80 -6.54 -11.07 9.81
CA LYS A 80 -5.44 -11.93 9.35
C LYS A 80 -5.49 -12.12 7.84
N PHE A 81 -6.67 -12.36 7.27
CA PHE A 81 -6.84 -12.57 5.84
C PHE A 81 -6.56 -11.29 5.04
N ALA A 82 -7.23 -10.18 5.37
CA ALA A 82 -7.13 -8.95 4.59
C ALA A 82 -5.74 -8.31 4.71
N CYS A 83 -5.22 -8.16 5.94
CA CYS A 83 -3.88 -7.59 6.14
C CYS A 83 -2.78 -8.55 5.67
N GLY A 84 -2.99 -9.87 5.75
CA GLY A 84 -2.08 -10.85 5.19
C GLY A 84 -1.98 -10.74 3.66
N LEU A 85 -3.11 -10.50 2.99
CA LEU A 85 -3.16 -10.32 1.54
C LEU A 85 -2.33 -9.11 1.07
N ASP A 86 -2.25 -8.05 1.87
CA ASP A 86 -1.44 -6.87 1.58
C ASP A 86 0.05 -7.20 1.36
N THR A 87 0.58 -8.25 2.01
CA THR A 87 1.96 -8.70 1.81
C THR A 87 2.26 -9.13 0.37
N GLU A 88 1.22 -9.51 -0.35
CA GLU A 88 1.29 -9.89 -1.76
C GLU A 88 0.87 -8.75 -2.68
N MET A 89 -0.06 -7.90 -2.24
CA MET A 89 -0.58 -6.81 -3.07
C MET A 89 0.39 -5.63 -3.18
N TRP A 90 1.09 -5.25 -2.11
CA TRP A 90 2.02 -4.11 -2.19
C TRP A 90 3.12 -4.30 -3.24
N PRO A 91 3.79 -5.47 -3.35
CA PRO A 91 4.70 -5.72 -4.47
C PRO A 91 4.04 -5.57 -5.86
N VAL A 92 2.79 -6.03 -6.00
CA VAL A 92 2.06 -5.98 -7.28
C VAL A 92 1.71 -4.54 -7.68
N THR A 93 1.34 -3.69 -6.71
CA THR A 93 1.07 -2.26 -6.98
C THR A 93 2.29 -1.52 -7.53
N CYS A 94 3.51 -2.02 -7.32
CA CYS A 94 4.74 -1.40 -7.84
C CYS A 94 4.93 -1.62 -9.33
N THR A 95 4.35 -2.69 -9.89
CA THR A 95 4.65 -3.16 -11.25
C THR A 95 4.39 -2.15 -12.37
N PRO A 96 3.37 -1.25 -12.32
CA PRO A 96 3.18 -0.23 -13.34
C PRO A 96 4.23 0.89 -13.30
N VAL A 97 4.88 1.10 -12.15
CA VAL A 97 5.96 2.09 -12.00
C VAL A 97 7.29 1.43 -12.32
N ASN A 98 7.64 0.37 -11.57
CA ASN A 98 8.86 -0.39 -11.78
C ASN A 98 8.79 -1.74 -11.04
N PRO A 99 8.80 -2.89 -11.76
CA PRO A 99 8.74 -4.21 -11.14
C PRO A 99 9.99 -4.58 -10.33
N LYS A 100 11.07 -3.80 -10.40
CA LYS A 100 12.29 -4.00 -9.60
C LYS A 100 12.22 -3.39 -8.19
N ILE A 101 11.17 -2.62 -7.89
CA ILE A 101 10.98 -2.08 -6.53
C ILE A 101 10.69 -3.24 -5.58
N LYS A 102 11.55 -3.38 -4.57
CA LYS A 102 11.38 -4.34 -3.47
C LYS A 102 10.56 -3.71 -2.36
N VAL A 103 9.60 -4.45 -1.84
CA VAL A 103 8.75 -4.04 -0.71
C VAL A 103 9.05 -4.92 0.49
N THR A 104 9.31 -4.30 1.64
CA THR A 104 9.58 -4.98 2.91
C THR A 104 8.51 -4.60 3.94
N LEU A 105 7.87 -5.61 4.54
CA LEU A 105 6.95 -5.41 5.64
C LEU A 105 7.71 -4.98 6.91
N LEU A 106 7.33 -3.86 7.50
CA LEU A 106 7.87 -3.39 8.79
C LEU A 106 6.88 -3.58 9.93
N LYS A 107 5.58 -3.40 9.67
CA LYS A 107 4.52 -3.58 10.66
C LYS A 107 3.20 -3.98 10.03
N LEU A 108 2.52 -4.95 10.64
CA LEU A 108 1.18 -5.41 10.30
C LEU A 108 0.34 -5.54 11.59
N PRO A 109 -1.01 -5.52 11.51
CA PRO A 109 -1.85 -5.85 12.66
C PRO A 109 -1.59 -7.26 13.22
N PRO A 110 -1.94 -7.55 14.48
CA PRO A 110 -2.78 -6.74 15.36
C PRO A 110 -2.06 -5.52 15.96
N ARG A 111 -2.80 -4.41 16.10
CA ARG A 111 -2.32 -3.20 16.77
C ARG A 111 -2.43 -3.32 18.27
N LYS A 112 -1.56 -2.62 19.01
CA LYS A 112 -1.61 -2.57 20.49
C LYS A 112 -2.75 -1.67 21.00
N SER A 113 -3.05 -0.59 20.28
CA SER A 113 -4.14 0.34 20.57
C SER A 113 -4.68 0.93 19.26
N LYS A 114 -5.83 1.61 19.35
CA LYS A 114 -6.44 2.28 18.18
C LYS A 114 -5.64 3.49 17.68
N ASP A 115 -4.81 4.07 18.55
CA ASP A 115 -3.92 5.18 18.22
C ASP A 115 -2.63 4.73 17.53
N ASP A 116 -2.38 3.42 17.48
CA ASP A 116 -1.24 2.83 16.80
C ASP A 116 -1.47 2.81 15.28
N ILE A 117 -0.38 2.84 14.51
CA ILE A 117 -0.45 2.77 13.05
C ILE A 117 -0.98 1.42 12.58
N ALA A 118 -1.75 1.42 11.48
CA ALA A 118 -2.32 0.21 10.89
C ALA A 118 -1.23 -0.72 10.31
N CYS A 119 -0.40 -0.21 9.42
CA CYS A 119 0.73 -0.97 8.85
C CYS A 119 1.83 -0.02 8.35
N GLN A 120 3.02 -0.58 8.16
CA GLN A 120 4.18 0.16 7.66
C GLN A 120 5.03 -0.74 6.75
N TRP A 121 5.53 -0.12 5.69
CA TRP A 121 6.23 -0.78 4.60
C TRP A 121 7.42 0.05 4.14
N GLU A 122 8.52 -0.61 3.81
CA GLU A 122 9.70 0.01 3.17
C GLU A 122 9.74 -0.36 1.69
N PHE A 123 9.96 0.64 0.84
CA PHE A 123 10.08 0.50 -0.61
C PHE A 123 11.48 0.88 -1.04
N ARG A 124 12.16 0.00 -1.78
CA ARG A 124 13.54 0.20 -2.23
C ARG A 124 13.74 -0.24 -3.68
N LEU A 125 14.37 0.62 -4.46
CA LEU A 125 14.88 0.29 -5.79
C LEU A 125 16.42 0.26 -5.74
N GLU A 126 16.98 -0.93 -5.85
CA GLU A 126 18.44 -1.10 -5.98
C GLU A 126 18.86 -0.73 -7.41
N GLY A 127 19.91 0.08 -7.51
CA GLY A 127 20.51 0.50 -8.79
C GLY A 127 21.40 -0.56 -9.40
#